data_AF-A0A8J3CLR2-F1
#
_entry.id   AF-A0A8J3CLR2-F1
#
_cell.length_a   1.000
_cell.length_b   1.000
_cell.length_c   1.000
_cell.angle_alpha   90.00
_cell.angle_beta   90.00
_cell.angle_gamma   90.00
#
_symmetry.space_group_name_H-M   'P 1'
#
loop_
_entity.id
_entity.type
_entity.pdbx_description
1 polymer ?
#
loop_
_entity_poly.entity_id
_entity_poly.type
_entity_poly.pdbx_seq_one_letter_code
_entity_poly.pdbx_strand_id
1 'polypeptide(L)'
;MDHDTAATAPAETAGQAQPPDWCQYPGCTRPRRPDPATGRPSLYCEQADVLPDGTRGPVHNKGSAWRERQRRKREAAQAQGGGATVDPAIEDTSTPVSLAKATLEQQLGELPARIADFRAYLDRVVATVAVAGDVEAAAAEAEEAHRAALAQVAEADRLRAAADRARKDAERRADVADRERAEADAAAEEAEAEAERVRAQTQEEIDRIRAQTTADVQQARAAAKAAEQAAQEAQTELERVTAASEKAIAQAQADAATEIKKAKIEAATEIERIKAHADTEAQAVKKTAADQVAEAQAHADRADEKARQAIDDAARRVERAAQAERDARDEAERLRNELAAVRQQLTHDQAAYRRELDELRKEYTQDLATLREEHRVQLTKAREDYRTDLDALRTQQTDAMQRITEAHTAELRARDEAHTALRTRAERAEADVERLRVELDRMRTLPPPKPAEGERRP
;
A
#
# COMPACT_ATOMS: atom_id res chain seq x y z
N MET A 1 -61.92 -10.44 1.82
CA MET A 1 -62.50 -9.23 2.45
C MET A 1 -63.92 -9.20 2.01
N ASP A 2 -64.72 -9.89 2.80
CA ASP A 2 -66.01 -10.43 2.42
C ASP A 2 -67.03 -9.60 3.19
N HIS A 3 -67.94 -8.95 2.46
CA HIS A 3 -69.00 -8.16 3.07
C HIS A 3 -70.34 -8.84 2.83
N ASP A 4 -70.88 -9.40 3.92
CA ASP A 4 -72.22 -9.93 4.02
C ASP A 4 -73.27 -8.93 3.51
N THR A 5 -74.05 -9.34 2.52
CA THR A 5 -75.30 -8.68 2.16
C THR A 5 -76.47 -9.49 2.74
N ALA A 6 -76.91 -9.10 3.93
CA ALA A 6 -78.01 -9.77 4.62
C ALA A 6 -79.34 -9.60 3.87
N ALA A 7 -80.00 -10.72 3.54
CA ALA A 7 -81.28 -10.72 2.85
C ALA A 7 -82.41 -10.25 3.78
N THR A 8 -83.19 -9.26 3.35
CA THR A 8 -84.43 -8.83 4.02
C THR A 8 -85.62 -9.51 3.36
N ALA A 9 -86.42 -10.25 4.13
CA ALA A 9 -87.62 -10.91 3.63
C ALA A 9 -88.78 -9.90 3.44
N PRO A 10 -89.58 -9.99 2.35
CA PRO A 10 -90.77 -9.17 2.17
C PRO A 10 -91.95 -9.71 3.00
N ALA A 11 -92.74 -8.80 3.55
CA ALA A 11 -93.93 -9.13 4.33
C ALA A 11 -95.09 -9.63 3.45
N GLU A 12 -95.77 -10.70 3.88
CA GLU A 12 -96.98 -11.21 3.22
C GLU A 12 -98.09 -10.16 3.23
N THR A 13 -98.49 -9.72 2.03
CA THR A 13 -99.58 -8.76 1.87
C THR A 13 -100.90 -9.50 1.73
N ALA A 14 -101.85 -9.23 2.63
CA ALA A 14 -103.15 -9.89 2.66
C ALA A 14 -103.91 -9.75 1.33
N GLY A 15 -104.48 -10.87 0.85
CA GLY A 15 -105.06 -10.99 -0.47
C GLY A 15 -106.22 -10.02 -0.74
N GLN A 16 -105.96 -8.99 -1.54
CA GLN A 16 -107.02 -8.19 -2.15
C GLN A 16 -107.67 -9.00 -3.27
N ALA A 17 -108.95 -9.34 -3.12
CA ALA A 17 -109.72 -9.99 -4.17
C ALA A 17 -109.71 -9.09 -5.43
N GLN A 18 -109.05 -9.53 -6.50
CA GLN A 18 -108.94 -8.74 -7.71
C GLN A 18 -110.35 -8.43 -8.26
N PRO A 19 -110.69 -7.14 -8.49
CA PRO A 19 -111.97 -6.81 -9.07
C PRO A 19 -112.06 -7.41 -10.48
N PRO A 20 -113.24 -7.86 -10.93
CA PRO A 20 -113.40 -8.54 -12.21
C PRO A 20 -112.90 -7.71 -13.41
N ASP A 21 -112.34 -8.39 -14.41
CA ASP A 21 -111.71 -7.77 -15.59
C ASP A 21 -112.71 -7.16 -16.60
N TRP A 22 -114.01 -7.32 -16.40
CA TRP A 22 -115.05 -6.74 -17.26
C TRP A 22 -115.62 -5.42 -16.71
N CYS A 23 -116.12 -4.58 -17.63
CA CYS A 23 -116.73 -3.30 -17.33
C CYS A 23 -117.97 -3.43 -16.40
N GLN A 24 -118.04 -2.65 -15.32
CA GLN A 24 -119.19 -2.65 -14.40
C GLN A 24 -120.37 -1.77 -14.85
N TYR A 25 -120.47 -1.46 -16.14
CA TYR A 25 -121.63 -0.76 -16.71
C TYR A 25 -122.78 -1.76 -16.95
N PRO A 26 -124.05 -1.46 -16.58
CA PRO A 26 -125.14 -2.41 -16.70
C PRO A 26 -125.34 -2.94 -18.14
N GLY A 27 -125.08 -4.23 -18.35
CA GLY A 27 -125.20 -4.89 -19.67
C GLY A 27 -123.95 -4.84 -20.54
N CYS A 28 -122.84 -4.27 -20.08
CA CYS A 28 -121.57 -4.30 -20.80
C CYS A 28 -120.73 -5.54 -20.44
N THR A 29 -120.20 -6.23 -21.44
CA THR A 29 -119.29 -7.38 -21.30
C THR A 29 -117.87 -7.09 -21.79
N ARG A 30 -117.58 -5.85 -22.21
CA ARG A 30 -116.24 -5.46 -22.69
C ARG A 30 -115.23 -5.47 -21.53
N PRO A 31 -113.94 -5.79 -21.79
CA PRO A 31 -112.89 -5.66 -20.78
C PRO A 31 -112.78 -4.21 -20.29
N ARG A 32 -112.38 -4.04 -19.03
CA ARG A 32 -112.05 -2.72 -18.47
C ARG A 32 -110.86 -2.08 -19.20
N ARG A 33 -110.74 -0.76 -19.12
CA ARG A 33 -109.56 -0.06 -19.65
C ARG A 33 -108.30 -0.53 -18.87
N PRO A 34 -107.20 -0.89 -19.55
CA PRO A 34 -105.93 -1.20 -18.89
C PRO A 34 -105.45 -0.03 -18.03
N ASP A 35 -104.82 -0.34 -16.90
CA ASP A 35 -104.47 0.66 -15.88
C ASP A 35 -103.43 1.67 -16.41
N PRO A 36 -103.71 2.99 -16.40
CA PRO A 36 -102.66 3.98 -16.63
C PRO A 36 -101.65 3.91 -15.47
N ALA A 37 -100.35 3.84 -15.79
CA ALA A 37 -99.25 3.57 -14.84
C ALA A 37 -99.10 4.55 -13.64
N THR A 38 -99.94 5.57 -13.56
CA THR A 38 -100.03 6.56 -12.47
C THR A 38 -101.51 6.85 -12.17
N GLY A 39 -102.22 5.88 -11.59
CA GLY A 39 -103.66 6.01 -11.33
C GLY A 39 -104.25 4.94 -10.43
N ARG A 40 -105.53 5.12 -10.09
CA ARG A 40 -106.37 4.09 -9.45
C ARG A 40 -107.19 3.42 -10.56
N PRO A 41 -107.14 2.09 -10.74
CA PRO A 41 -107.70 1.44 -11.94
C PRO A 41 -109.19 1.72 -12.16
N SER A 42 -109.55 2.06 -13.39
CA SER A 42 -110.94 2.38 -13.74
C SER A 42 -111.79 1.11 -13.86
N LEU A 43 -112.93 1.07 -13.17
CA LEU A 43 -113.89 -0.05 -13.17
C LEU A 43 -114.78 -0.13 -14.44
N TYR A 44 -114.46 0.65 -15.47
CA TYR A 44 -115.26 0.80 -16.69
C TYR A 44 -114.35 0.81 -17.93
N CYS A 45 -114.91 0.53 -19.10
CA CYS A 45 -114.14 0.50 -20.36
C CYS A 45 -113.97 1.87 -21.03
N GLU A 46 -114.66 2.92 -20.57
CA GLU A 46 -114.60 4.29 -21.10
C GLU A 46 -114.94 4.43 -22.59
N GLN A 47 -115.55 3.42 -23.18
CA GLN A 47 -116.09 3.46 -24.54
C GLN A 47 -117.57 3.85 -24.52
N ALA A 48 -118.02 4.48 -25.60
CA ALA A 48 -119.44 4.60 -25.88
C ALA A 48 -120.01 3.27 -26.40
N ASP A 49 -121.29 3.05 -26.16
CA ASP A 49 -122.06 2.11 -26.97
C ASP A 49 -122.25 2.67 -28.38
N VAL A 50 -122.30 1.80 -29.38
CA VAL A 50 -122.72 2.16 -30.74
C VAL A 50 -124.13 1.61 -30.89
N LEU A 51 -125.10 2.49 -31.04
CA LEU A 51 -126.49 2.11 -31.23
C LEU A 51 -126.72 1.63 -32.68
N PRO A 52 -127.78 0.85 -32.96
CA PRO A 52 -128.03 0.30 -34.30
C PRO A 52 -128.22 1.36 -35.41
N ASP A 53 -128.50 2.61 -35.03
CA ASP A 53 -128.62 3.78 -35.91
C ASP A 53 -127.27 4.48 -36.20
N GLY A 54 -126.16 3.95 -35.68
CA GLY A 54 -124.82 4.52 -35.81
C GLY A 54 -124.53 5.68 -34.84
N THR A 55 -125.48 6.07 -33.99
CA THR A 55 -125.23 7.10 -32.98
C THR A 55 -124.42 6.55 -31.81
N ARG A 56 -123.61 7.42 -31.19
CA ARG A 56 -122.82 7.06 -30.00
C ARG A 56 -123.68 7.23 -28.75
N GLY A 57 -123.97 6.12 -28.08
CA GLY A 57 -124.61 6.08 -26.79
C GLY A 57 -123.71 6.60 -25.65
N PRO A 58 -124.17 6.52 -24.39
CA PRO A 58 -123.43 7.01 -23.24
C PRO A 58 -122.05 6.34 -23.11
N VAL A 59 -121.01 7.14 -22.85
CA VAL A 59 -119.66 6.63 -22.50
C VAL A 59 -119.72 5.91 -21.16
N HIS A 60 -119.18 4.68 -21.09
CA HIS A 60 -119.19 3.84 -19.88
C HIS A 60 -118.22 4.39 -18.83
N ASN A 61 -118.74 5.09 -17.83
CA ASN A 61 -117.99 5.62 -16.70
C ASN A 61 -118.89 5.65 -15.44
N LYS A 62 -118.33 6.04 -14.29
CA LYS A 62 -119.05 6.04 -12.99
C LYS A 62 -120.34 6.87 -13.02
N GLY A 63 -120.33 8.01 -13.72
CA GLY A 63 -121.45 8.96 -13.77
C GLY A 63 -122.58 8.54 -14.73
N SER A 64 -122.25 7.90 -15.86
CA SER A 64 -123.26 7.29 -16.73
C SER A 64 -123.83 6.02 -16.12
N ALA A 65 -122.99 5.15 -15.53
CA ALA A 65 -123.43 3.91 -14.88
C ALA A 65 -124.39 4.16 -13.70
N TRP A 66 -124.19 5.25 -12.94
CA TRP A 66 -125.14 5.67 -11.90
C TRP A 66 -126.47 6.16 -12.48
N ARG A 67 -126.44 6.99 -13.55
CA ARG A 67 -127.66 7.46 -14.23
C ARG A 67 -128.46 6.31 -14.84
N GLU A 68 -127.81 5.36 -15.49
CA GLU A 68 -128.44 4.14 -16.04
C GLU A 68 -129.11 3.31 -14.94
N ARG A 69 -128.43 3.10 -13.80
CA ARG A 69 -129.02 2.41 -12.64
C ARG A 69 -130.22 3.16 -12.05
N GLN A 70 -130.18 4.49 -12.00
CA GLN A 70 -131.34 5.29 -11.55
C GLN A 70 -132.49 5.26 -12.56
N ARG A 71 -132.22 5.27 -13.87
CA ARG A 71 -133.27 5.12 -14.89
C ARG A 71 -133.97 3.77 -14.75
N ARG A 72 -133.22 2.67 -14.69
CA ARG A 72 -133.75 1.32 -14.46
C ARG A 72 -134.50 1.18 -13.13
N LYS A 73 -134.05 1.86 -12.06
CA LYS A 73 -134.76 1.87 -10.77
C LYS A 73 -136.09 2.63 -10.84
N ARG A 74 -136.15 3.73 -11.61
CA ARG A 74 -137.40 4.47 -11.88
C ARG A 74 -138.35 3.67 -12.78
N GLU A 75 -137.84 3.08 -13.85
CA GLU A 75 -138.59 2.17 -14.75
C GLU A 75 -139.17 0.98 -13.96
N ALA A 76 -138.40 0.37 -13.06
CA ALA A 76 -138.87 -0.70 -12.18
C ALA A 76 -139.93 -0.24 -11.16
N ALA A 77 -139.81 0.97 -10.61
CA ALA A 77 -140.82 1.53 -9.71
C ALA A 77 -142.12 1.88 -10.45
N GLN A 78 -142.01 2.38 -11.68
CA GLN A 78 -143.14 2.74 -12.53
C GLN A 78 -143.88 1.51 -13.11
N ALA A 79 -143.18 0.36 -13.22
CA ALA A 79 -143.77 -0.93 -13.57
C ALA A 79 -144.47 -1.65 -12.39
N GLN A 80 -144.43 -1.09 -11.16
CA GLN A 80 -144.97 -1.73 -9.95
C GLN A 80 -145.98 -0.89 -9.15
N GLY A 81 -146.33 0.33 -9.60
CA GLY A 81 -147.29 1.20 -8.91
C GLY A 81 -148.24 1.92 -9.85
N GLY A 82 -149.54 1.67 -9.73
CA GLY A 82 -150.60 2.40 -10.43
C GLY A 82 -151.69 2.89 -9.48
N GLY A 83 -152.38 3.98 -9.85
CA GLY A 83 -153.67 4.38 -9.25
C GLY A 83 -153.77 5.85 -8.80
N ALA A 84 -154.99 6.41 -8.99
CA ALA A 84 -155.55 7.70 -8.52
C ALA A 84 -154.93 8.99 -9.12
N THR A 85 -155.65 9.88 -9.85
CA THR A 85 -156.90 10.65 -9.59
C THR A 85 -156.74 11.65 -8.42
N VAL A 86 -157.21 12.92 -8.46
CA VAL A 86 -158.54 13.45 -8.81
C VAL A 86 -158.45 14.94 -9.27
N ASP A 87 -159.43 15.37 -10.08
CA ASP A 87 -159.77 16.77 -10.45
C ASP A 87 -161.18 17.08 -9.87
N PRO A 88 -161.55 18.33 -9.47
CA PRO A 88 -162.57 19.00 -10.31
C PRO A 88 -162.59 20.56 -10.30
N ALA A 89 -163.19 21.11 -11.37
CA ALA A 89 -163.67 22.50 -11.48
C ALA A 89 -165.16 22.66 -11.07
N ILE A 90 -165.61 23.89 -10.74
CA ILE A 90 -167.04 24.27 -10.69
C ILE A 90 -167.30 25.69 -11.24
N GLU A 91 -168.38 25.77 -12.02
CA GLU A 91 -169.03 26.91 -12.71
C GLU A 91 -170.51 26.99 -12.25
N ASP A 92 -171.30 28.06 -12.38
CA ASP A 92 -171.12 29.48 -12.73
C ASP A 92 -172.46 30.25 -12.42
N THR A 93 -172.49 31.58 -12.60
CA THR A 93 -173.65 32.47 -12.87
C THR A 93 -174.85 32.58 -11.90
N SER A 94 -175.37 33.82 -11.76
CA SER A 94 -176.70 34.17 -12.32
C SER A 94 -177.13 35.62 -12.07
N THR A 95 -177.92 36.15 -13.02
CA THR A 95 -178.74 37.37 -12.90
C THR A 95 -180.23 37.00 -12.85
N PRO A 96 -181.06 37.74 -12.09
CA PRO A 96 -182.51 37.79 -12.28
C PRO A 96 -182.91 39.15 -12.93
N VAL A 97 -184.16 39.50 -13.28
CA VAL A 97 -185.44 39.30 -12.60
C VAL A 97 -186.60 39.39 -13.62
N SER A 98 -187.61 38.51 -13.51
CA SER A 98 -189.04 38.81 -13.85
C SER A 98 -189.99 37.64 -13.51
N LEU A 99 -190.20 37.34 -12.22
CA LEU A 99 -191.24 36.38 -11.79
C LEU A 99 -191.87 36.74 -10.42
N ALA A 100 -191.96 38.04 -10.13
CA ALA A 100 -192.37 38.59 -8.83
C ALA A 100 -193.91 38.66 -8.63
N LYS A 101 -194.65 37.61 -9.00
CA LYS A 101 -196.11 37.53 -8.75
C LYS A 101 -196.63 36.19 -8.21
N ALA A 102 -195.77 35.18 -8.08
CA ALA A 102 -196.11 33.91 -7.43
C ALA A 102 -195.56 33.78 -5.99
N THR A 103 -194.65 34.66 -5.58
CA THR A 103 -193.83 34.51 -4.35
C THR A 103 -194.47 35.06 -3.08
N LEU A 104 -195.57 35.80 -3.13
CA LEU A 104 -196.13 36.46 -1.95
C LEU A 104 -196.95 35.51 -1.05
N GLU A 105 -197.69 34.56 -1.62
CA GLU A 105 -198.45 33.57 -0.83
C GLU A 105 -197.53 32.51 -0.21
N GLN A 106 -196.44 32.14 -0.89
CA GLN A 106 -195.42 31.25 -0.33
C GLN A 106 -194.69 31.89 0.87
N GLN A 107 -194.40 33.20 0.83
CA GLN A 107 -193.69 33.89 1.90
C GLN A 107 -194.45 33.97 3.25
N LEU A 108 -195.79 33.86 3.24
CA LEU A 108 -196.58 33.84 4.48
C LEU A 108 -196.61 32.45 5.15
N GLY A 109 -196.47 31.37 4.38
CA GLY A 109 -196.36 30.01 4.93
C GLY A 109 -194.98 29.70 5.54
N GLU A 110 -193.91 30.29 5.00
CA GLU A 110 -192.53 30.05 5.45
C GLU A 110 -192.13 30.79 6.74
N LEU A 111 -192.93 31.76 7.19
CA LEU A 111 -192.55 32.67 8.29
C LEU A 111 -192.15 31.94 9.60
N PRO A 112 -192.86 30.88 10.07
CA PRO A 112 -192.47 30.16 11.29
C PRO A 112 -191.14 29.40 11.15
N ALA A 113 -190.86 28.84 9.96
CA ALA A 113 -189.60 28.16 9.69
C ALA A 113 -188.43 29.15 9.71
N ARG A 114 -188.59 30.33 9.09
CA ARG A 114 -187.57 31.39 9.11
C ARG A 114 -187.28 31.93 10.52
N ILE A 115 -188.24 31.88 11.45
CA ILE A 115 -188.01 32.22 12.87
C ILE A 115 -187.20 31.13 13.59
N ALA A 116 -187.42 29.85 13.26
CA ALA A 116 -186.60 28.75 13.78
C ALA A 116 -185.16 28.82 13.22
N ASP A 117 -185.00 29.09 11.92
CA ASP A 117 -183.70 29.33 11.30
C ASP A 117 -182.98 30.53 11.90
N PHE A 118 -183.71 31.62 12.20
CA PHE A 118 -183.15 32.80 12.86
C PHE A 118 -182.68 32.50 14.30
N ARG A 119 -183.41 31.65 15.05
CA ARG A 119 -182.91 31.13 16.34
C ARG A 119 -181.67 30.27 16.17
N ALA A 120 -181.68 29.29 15.27
CA ALA A 120 -180.51 28.45 15.01
C ALA A 120 -179.32 29.24 14.43
N TYR A 121 -179.56 30.40 13.80
CA TYR A 121 -178.52 31.36 13.43
C TYR A 121 -178.01 32.13 14.65
N LEU A 122 -178.88 32.67 15.50
CA LEU A 122 -178.49 33.34 16.74
C LEU A 122 -177.73 32.40 17.70
N ASP A 123 -178.15 31.15 17.85
CA ASP A 123 -177.45 30.14 18.66
C ASP A 123 -176.05 29.83 18.09
N ARG A 124 -175.92 29.78 16.75
CA ARG A 124 -174.61 29.67 16.07
C ARG A 124 -173.76 30.92 16.22
N VAL A 125 -174.35 32.12 16.20
CA VAL A 125 -173.63 33.38 16.46
C VAL A 125 -173.18 33.43 17.92
N VAL A 126 -174.00 33.04 18.89
CA VAL A 126 -173.63 32.97 20.31
C VAL A 126 -172.55 31.90 20.54
N ALA A 127 -172.64 30.73 19.91
CA ALA A 127 -171.59 29.71 19.98
C ALA A 127 -170.27 30.19 19.35
N THR A 128 -170.34 30.84 18.18
CA THR A 128 -169.15 31.44 17.52
C THR A 128 -168.56 32.58 18.37
N VAL A 129 -169.39 33.41 19.02
CA VAL A 129 -168.94 34.48 19.93
C VAL A 129 -168.40 33.91 21.24
N ALA A 130 -168.90 32.78 21.73
CA ALA A 130 -168.33 32.10 22.90
C ALA A 130 -166.95 31.51 22.58
N VAL A 131 -166.77 30.90 21.39
CA VAL A 131 -165.47 30.37 20.93
C VAL A 131 -164.49 31.51 20.58
N ALA A 132 -164.94 32.57 19.91
CA ALA A 132 -164.10 33.72 19.59
C ALA A 132 -163.87 34.68 20.79
N GLY A 133 -164.68 34.54 21.84
CA GLY A 133 -164.58 35.27 23.10
C GLY A 133 -163.85 34.49 24.20
N ASP A 134 -163.37 33.28 23.91
CA ASP A 134 -162.47 32.53 24.80
C ASP A 134 -161.06 33.15 24.73
N VAL A 135 -160.90 34.24 25.49
CA VAL A 135 -159.63 34.97 25.61
C VAL A 135 -158.55 34.10 26.24
N GLU A 136 -158.90 33.07 27.02
CA GLU A 136 -157.96 32.13 27.63
C GLU A 136 -157.42 31.14 26.60
N ALA A 137 -158.28 30.59 25.74
CA ALA A 137 -157.86 29.78 24.58
C ALA A 137 -157.00 30.59 23.60
N ALA A 138 -157.42 31.80 23.25
CA ALA A 138 -156.64 32.68 22.37
C ALA A 138 -155.29 33.08 22.97
N ALA A 139 -155.22 33.28 24.29
CA ALA A 139 -153.95 33.51 25.00
C ALA A 139 -153.06 32.26 25.01
N ALA A 140 -153.63 31.08 25.25
CA ALA A 140 -152.88 29.82 25.22
C ALA A 140 -152.30 29.52 23.82
N GLU A 141 -153.07 29.75 22.76
CA GLU A 141 -152.60 29.66 21.37
C GLU A 141 -151.51 30.70 21.07
N ALA A 142 -151.66 31.94 21.56
CA ALA A 142 -150.65 32.98 21.40
C ALA A 142 -149.35 32.67 22.16
N GLU A 143 -149.43 32.10 23.37
CA GLU A 143 -148.27 31.65 24.16
C GLU A 143 -147.62 30.39 23.57
N GLU A 144 -148.40 29.47 22.97
CA GLU A 144 -147.85 28.33 22.23
C GLU A 144 -147.17 28.80 20.94
N ALA A 145 -147.79 29.68 20.16
CA ALA A 145 -147.18 30.29 18.98
C ALA A 145 -145.92 31.10 19.34
N HIS A 146 -145.91 31.81 20.47
CA HIS A 146 -144.73 32.52 20.96
C HIS A 146 -143.61 31.56 21.38
N ARG A 147 -143.93 30.49 22.13
CA ARG A 147 -142.95 29.44 22.48
C ARG A 147 -142.42 28.71 21.24
N ALA A 148 -143.27 28.43 20.25
CA ALA A 148 -142.88 27.84 18.98
C ALA A 148 -141.97 28.79 18.17
N ALA A 149 -142.28 30.08 18.10
CA ALA A 149 -141.45 31.09 17.46
C ALA A 149 -140.08 31.22 18.15
N LEU A 150 -140.03 31.28 19.48
CA LEU A 150 -138.78 31.28 20.25
C LEU A 150 -137.97 30.00 20.02
N ALA A 151 -138.61 28.83 19.94
CA ALA A 151 -137.94 27.57 19.62
C ALA A 151 -137.37 27.55 18.18
N GLN A 152 -138.11 28.09 17.21
CA GLN A 152 -137.64 28.24 15.83
C GLN A 152 -136.45 29.21 15.72
N VAL A 153 -136.49 30.34 16.44
CA VAL A 153 -135.36 31.28 16.50
C VAL A 153 -134.14 30.63 17.15
N ALA A 154 -134.32 29.95 18.30
CA ALA A 154 -133.23 29.24 18.98
C ALA A 154 -132.60 28.14 18.11
N GLU A 155 -133.38 27.43 17.30
CA GLU A 155 -132.87 26.43 16.37
C GLU A 155 -132.19 27.07 15.15
N ALA A 156 -132.73 28.17 14.61
CA ALA A 156 -132.08 28.94 13.55
C ALA A 156 -130.73 29.50 14.01
N ASP A 157 -130.63 30.00 15.25
CA ASP A 157 -129.38 30.48 15.84
C ASP A 157 -128.37 29.35 16.08
N ARG A 158 -128.83 28.15 16.49
CA ARG A 158 -127.97 26.96 16.59
C ARG A 158 -127.41 26.54 15.23
N LEU A 159 -128.26 26.48 14.21
CA LEU A 159 -127.87 26.16 12.83
C LEU A 159 -126.90 27.20 12.27
N ARG A 160 -127.16 28.49 12.49
CA ARG A 160 -126.26 29.60 12.14
C ARG A 160 -124.91 29.48 12.84
N ALA A 161 -124.90 29.25 14.15
CA ALA A 161 -123.67 29.08 14.92
C ALA A 161 -122.89 27.82 14.50
N ALA A 162 -123.57 26.74 14.09
CA ALA A 162 -122.95 25.55 13.54
C ALA A 162 -122.34 25.82 12.16
N ALA A 163 -123.04 26.54 11.28
CA ALA A 163 -122.54 26.96 9.97
C ALA A 163 -121.34 27.93 10.09
N ASP A 164 -121.38 28.88 11.03
CA ASP A 164 -120.26 29.79 11.30
C ASP A 164 -119.01 29.06 11.83
N ARG A 165 -119.18 28.02 12.67
CA ARG A 165 -118.07 27.13 13.07
C ARG A 165 -117.55 26.33 11.88
N ALA A 166 -118.42 25.68 11.11
CA ALA A 166 -118.03 24.91 9.94
C ALA A 166 -117.30 25.75 8.88
N ARG A 167 -117.71 27.01 8.68
CA ARG A 167 -116.98 27.98 7.84
C ARG A 167 -115.59 28.26 8.40
N LYS A 168 -115.48 28.66 9.67
CA LYS A 168 -114.18 28.93 10.32
C LYS A 168 -113.26 27.71 10.32
N ASP A 169 -113.80 26.50 10.40
CA ASP A 169 -113.04 25.24 10.36
C ASP A 169 -112.65 24.85 8.92
N ALA A 170 -113.36 25.34 7.91
CA ALA A 170 -112.93 25.26 6.51
C ALA A 170 -111.85 26.32 6.20
N GLU A 171 -112.03 27.56 6.66
CA GLU A 171 -111.04 28.65 6.56
C GLU A 171 -109.71 28.23 7.18
N ARG A 172 -109.69 27.77 8.45
CA ARG A 172 -108.44 27.31 9.09
C ARG A 172 -107.78 26.13 8.39
N ARG A 173 -108.53 25.26 7.71
CA ARG A 173 -107.96 24.17 6.90
C ARG A 173 -107.40 24.65 5.57
N ALA A 174 -108.02 25.66 4.96
CA ALA A 174 -107.46 26.35 3.79
C ALA A 174 -106.16 27.07 4.17
N ASP A 175 -106.15 27.86 5.25
CA ASP A 175 -104.95 28.55 5.74
C ASP A 175 -103.78 27.59 6.02
N VAL A 176 -104.06 26.41 6.59
CA VAL A 176 -103.03 25.37 6.82
C VAL A 176 -102.55 24.77 5.50
N ALA A 177 -103.46 24.40 4.58
CA ALA A 177 -103.08 23.88 3.27
C ALA A 177 -102.37 24.90 2.36
N ASP A 178 -102.59 26.20 2.58
CA ASP A 178 -101.87 27.28 1.89
C ASP A 178 -100.46 27.44 2.46
N ARG A 179 -100.28 27.31 3.79
CA ARG A 179 -98.95 27.30 4.42
C ARG A 179 -98.16 26.06 4.06
N GLU A 180 -98.75 24.86 4.15
CA GLU A 180 -98.10 23.60 3.76
C GLU A 180 -97.64 23.63 2.29
N ARG A 181 -98.42 24.27 1.39
CA ARG A 181 -98.01 24.50 0.01
C ARG A 181 -96.87 25.51 -0.10
N ALA A 182 -96.96 26.67 0.55
CA ALA A 182 -95.89 27.67 0.53
C ALA A 182 -94.57 27.15 1.13
N GLU A 183 -94.64 26.31 2.18
CA GLU A 183 -93.49 25.63 2.78
C GLU A 183 -92.91 24.56 1.84
N ALA A 184 -93.75 23.79 1.13
CA ALA A 184 -93.31 22.82 0.14
C ALA A 184 -92.69 23.48 -1.10
N ASP A 185 -93.28 24.57 -1.60
CA ASP A 185 -92.77 25.35 -2.73
C ASP A 185 -91.42 26.00 -2.36
N ALA A 186 -91.30 26.61 -1.17
CA ALA A 186 -90.04 27.16 -0.68
C ALA A 186 -88.95 26.09 -0.49
N ALA A 187 -89.29 24.91 0.02
CA ALA A 187 -88.36 23.79 0.13
C ALA A 187 -87.92 23.24 -1.25
N ALA A 188 -88.81 23.29 -2.25
CA ALA A 188 -88.46 22.94 -3.63
C ALA A 188 -87.51 23.98 -4.25
N GLU A 189 -87.78 25.28 -4.09
CA GLU A 189 -86.88 26.36 -4.55
C GLU A 189 -85.50 26.27 -3.88
N GLU A 190 -85.42 25.99 -2.58
CA GLU A 190 -84.15 25.81 -1.87
C GLU A 190 -83.38 24.57 -2.39
N ALA A 191 -84.08 23.46 -2.63
CA ALA A 191 -83.48 22.23 -3.17
C ALA A 191 -82.99 22.40 -4.61
N GLU A 192 -83.72 23.14 -5.46
CA GLU A 192 -83.28 23.48 -6.82
C GLU A 192 -82.06 24.41 -6.78
N ALA A 193 -82.09 25.46 -5.94
CA ALA A 193 -80.95 26.37 -5.77
C ALA A 193 -79.69 25.66 -5.25
N GLU A 194 -79.81 24.71 -4.32
CA GLU A 194 -78.68 23.89 -3.87
C GLU A 194 -78.19 22.94 -4.97
N ALA A 195 -79.11 22.31 -5.73
CA ALA A 195 -78.73 21.46 -6.86
C ALA A 195 -77.98 22.25 -7.94
N GLU A 196 -78.35 23.50 -8.20
CA GLU A 196 -77.62 24.40 -9.10
C GLU A 196 -76.25 24.79 -8.54
N ARG A 197 -76.15 25.14 -7.25
CA ARG A 197 -74.85 25.42 -6.58
C ARG A 197 -73.90 24.24 -6.68
N VAL A 198 -74.37 23.02 -6.36
CA VAL A 198 -73.55 21.80 -6.43
C VAL A 198 -73.13 21.49 -7.87
N ARG A 199 -74.02 21.65 -8.86
CA ARG A 199 -73.67 21.49 -10.29
C ARG A 199 -72.61 22.50 -10.74
N ALA A 200 -72.76 23.77 -10.36
CA ALA A 200 -71.79 24.81 -10.71
C ALA A 200 -70.40 24.52 -10.10
N GLN A 201 -70.33 24.21 -8.81
CA GLN A 201 -69.08 23.83 -8.13
C GLN A 201 -68.43 22.58 -8.75
N THR A 202 -69.24 21.56 -9.06
CA THR A 202 -68.75 20.33 -9.72
C THR A 202 -68.19 20.62 -11.11
N GLN A 203 -68.84 21.51 -11.88
CA GLN A 203 -68.37 21.90 -13.21
C GLN A 203 -67.06 22.71 -13.13
N GLU A 204 -66.95 23.65 -12.19
CA GLU A 204 -65.70 24.39 -11.92
C GLU A 204 -64.56 23.46 -11.51
N GLU A 205 -64.83 22.44 -10.67
CA GLU A 205 -63.82 21.45 -10.27
C GLU A 205 -63.40 20.57 -11.45
N ILE A 206 -64.35 20.09 -12.27
CA ILE A 206 -64.06 19.33 -13.49
C ILE A 206 -63.17 20.14 -14.44
N ASP A 207 -63.47 21.42 -14.67
CA ASP A 207 -62.70 22.25 -15.59
C ASP A 207 -61.33 22.63 -15.00
N ARG A 208 -61.21 22.80 -13.68
CA ARG A 208 -59.93 22.92 -12.97
C ARG A 208 -59.06 21.67 -13.14
N ILE A 209 -59.64 20.48 -12.93
CA ILE A 209 -58.94 19.19 -13.10
C ILE A 209 -58.51 18.99 -14.56
N ARG A 210 -59.36 19.34 -15.54
CA ARG A 210 -59.02 19.30 -16.97
C ARG A 210 -57.88 20.25 -17.34
N ALA A 211 -57.92 21.48 -16.82
CA ALA A 211 -56.86 22.47 -17.03
C ALA A 211 -55.53 22.00 -16.44
N GLN A 212 -55.54 21.52 -15.19
CA GLN A 212 -54.35 20.97 -14.53
C GLN A 212 -53.80 19.75 -15.28
N THR A 213 -54.64 18.77 -15.60
CA THR A 213 -54.24 17.57 -16.36
C THR A 213 -53.64 17.94 -17.72
N THR A 214 -54.19 18.96 -18.38
CA THR A 214 -53.64 19.46 -19.65
C THR A 214 -52.26 20.09 -19.44
N ALA A 215 -52.08 20.91 -18.39
CA ALA A 215 -50.80 21.50 -18.06
C ALA A 215 -49.74 20.43 -17.72
N ASP A 216 -50.09 19.44 -16.89
CA ASP A 216 -49.22 18.33 -16.48
C ASP A 216 -48.79 17.48 -17.70
N VAL A 217 -49.71 17.19 -18.63
CA VAL A 217 -49.41 16.46 -19.87
C VAL A 217 -48.47 17.27 -20.78
N GLN A 218 -48.64 18.60 -20.88
CA GLN A 218 -47.72 19.42 -21.67
C GLN A 218 -46.34 19.54 -21.00
N GLN A 219 -46.29 19.66 -19.68
CA GLN A 219 -45.03 19.66 -18.92
C GLN A 219 -44.30 18.32 -19.07
N ALA A 220 -45.00 17.19 -18.96
CA ALA A 220 -44.43 15.86 -19.16
C ALA A 220 -43.90 15.67 -20.59
N ARG A 221 -44.63 16.15 -21.61
CA ARG A 221 -44.16 16.13 -23.02
C ARG A 221 -42.94 17.02 -23.24
N ALA A 222 -42.89 18.21 -22.65
CA ALA A 222 -41.74 19.10 -22.72
C ALA A 222 -40.51 18.48 -22.05
N ALA A 223 -40.68 17.88 -20.87
CA ALA A 223 -39.62 17.17 -20.15
C ALA A 223 -39.11 15.95 -20.93
N ALA A 224 -40.01 15.14 -21.52
CA ALA A 224 -39.64 14.00 -22.35
C ALA A 224 -38.82 14.44 -23.58
N LYS A 225 -39.24 15.50 -24.28
CA LYS A 225 -38.50 16.05 -25.43
C LYS A 225 -37.13 16.58 -25.01
N ALA A 226 -37.03 17.28 -23.88
CA ALA A 226 -35.75 17.78 -23.36
C ALA A 226 -34.81 16.62 -22.98
N ALA A 227 -35.33 15.54 -22.40
CA ALA A 227 -34.55 14.34 -22.09
C ALA A 227 -34.06 13.62 -23.35
N GLU A 228 -34.88 13.54 -24.40
CA GLU A 228 -34.48 12.98 -25.70
C GLU A 228 -33.36 13.81 -26.35
N GLN A 229 -33.47 15.14 -26.34
CA GLN A 229 -32.43 16.03 -26.85
C GLN A 229 -31.11 15.89 -26.06
N ALA A 230 -31.17 15.87 -24.73
CA ALA A 230 -29.99 15.66 -23.88
C ALA A 230 -29.34 14.29 -24.13
N ALA A 231 -30.12 13.24 -24.41
CA ALA A 231 -29.60 11.92 -24.77
C ALA A 231 -28.91 11.92 -26.14
N GLN A 232 -29.46 12.61 -27.14
CA GLN A 232 -28.85 12.78 -28.47
C GLN A 232 -27.54 13.60 -28.41
N GLU A 233 -27.50 14.65 -27.60
CA GLU A 233 -26.29 15.45 -27.34
C GLU A 233 -25.21 14.60 -26.65
N ALA A 234 -25.58 13.84 -25.62
CA ALA A 234 -24.65 12.94 -24.91
C ALA A 234 -24.10 11.82 -25.83
N GLN A 235 -24.93 11.25 -26.69
CA GLN A 235 -24.52 10.26 -27.69
C GLN A 235 -23.51 10.87 -28.69
N THR A 236 -23.80 12.08 -29.20
CA THR A 236 -22.91 12.81 -30.12
C THR A 236 -21.55 13.13 -29.49
N GLU A 237 -21.55 13.55 -28.22
CA GLU A 237 -20.33 13.83 -27.47
C GLU A 237 -19.52 12.55 -27.19
N LEU A 238 -20.18 11.44 -26.87
CA LEU A 238 -19.53 10.13 -26.68
C LEU A 238 -18.86 9.64 -27.98
N GLU A 239 -19.52 9.78 -29.12
CA GLU A 239 -18.95 9.46 -30.43
C GLU A 239 -17.75 10.36 -30.76
N ARG A 240 -17.86 11.66 -30.48
CA ARG A 240 -16.75 12.63 -30.65
C ARG A 240 -15.53 12.29 -29.79
N VAL A 241 -15.75 11.96 -28.50
CA VAL A 241 -14.68 11.56 -27.56
C VAL A 241 -14.07 10.22 -27.96
N THR A 242 -14.87 9.27 -28.43
CA THR A 242 -14.39 7.96 -28.91
C THR A 242 -13.49 8.13 -30.13
N ALA A 243 -13.96 8.83 -31.18
CA ALA A 243 -13.17 9.08 -32.39
C ALA A 243 -11.90 9.90 -32.12
N ALA A 244 -11.94 10.86 -31.19
CA ALA A 244 -10.75 11.60 -30.74
C ALA A 244 -9.74 10.69 -30.01
N SER A 245 -10.23 9.76 -29.19
CA SER A 245 -9.40 8.79 -28.45
C SER A 245 -8.75 7.77 -29.39
N GLU A 246 -9.50 7.22 -30.34
CA GLU A 246 -8.98 6.33 -31.38
C GLU A 246 -7.87 7.02 -32.20
N LYS A 247 -8.09 8.27 -32.61
CA LYS A 247 -7.09 9.07 -33.32
C LYS A 247 -5.84 9.30 -32.46
N ALA A 248 -5.99 9.60 -31.17
CA ALA A 248 -4.87 9.79 -30.26
C ALA A 248 -4.06 8.49 -30.05
N ILE A 249 -4.73 7.34 -29.94
CA ILE A 249 -4.09 6.02 -29.85
C ILE A 249 -3.32 5.70 -31.14
N ALA A 250 -3.94 5.89 -32.30
CA ALA A 250 -3.29 5.65 -33.60
C ALA A 250 -2.06 6.55 -33.80
N GLN A 251 -2.14 7.83 -33.40
CA GLN A 251 -1.02 8.76 -33.44
C GLN A 251 0.12 8.31 -32.51
N ALA A 252 -0.20 7.98 -31.24
CA ALA A 252 0.79 7.50 -30.28
C ALA A 252 1.48 6.19 -30.73
N GLN A 253 0.75 5.29 -31.39
CA GLN A 253 1.32 4.08 -32.00
C GLN A 253 2.26 4.39 -33.17
N ALA A 254 1.92 5.35 -34.03
CA ALA A 254 2.77 5.79 -35.13
C ALA A 254 4.05 6.48 -34.63
N ASP A 255 3.93 7.36 -33.62
CA ASP A 255 5.07 8.05 -32.99
C ASP A 255 6.00 7.05 -32.29
N ALA A 256 5.44 6.10 -31.53
CA ALA A 256 6.21 5.02 -30.91
C ALA A 256 6.93 4.13 -31.95
N ALA A 257 6.28 3.80 -33.07
CA ALA A 257 6.92 3.05 -34.15
C ALA A 257 8.07 3.83 -34.80
N THR A 258 7.94 5.15 -34.95
CA THR A 258 8.99 6.03 -35.46
C THR A 258 10.18 6.12 -34.50
N GLU A 259 9.96 6.33 -33.20
CA GLU A 259 11.05 6.36 -32.21
C GLU A 259 11.73 4.99 -32.05
N ILE A 260 10.98 3.86 -32.10
CA ILE A 260 11.58 2.51 -32.14
C ILE A 260 12.46 2.33 -33.38
N LYS A 261 12.03 2.83 -34.55
CA LYS A 261 12.84 2.77 -35.78
C LYS A 261 14.11 3.61 -35.67
N LYS A 262 14.01 4.82 -35.11
CA LYS A 262 15.14 5.72 -34.87
C LYS A 262 16.14 5.11 -33.88
N ALA A 263 15.68 4.63 -32.73
CA ALA A 263 16.53 3.96 -31.73
C ALA A 263 17.23 2.71 -32.30
N LYS A 264 16.56 1.94 -33.19
CA LYS A 264 17.20 0.81 -33.91
C LYS A 264 18.31 1.25 -34.86
N ILE A 265 18.12 2.38 -35.56
CA ILE A 265 19.16 2.94 -36.46
C ILE A 265 20.33 3.45 -35.63
N GLU A 266 20.08 4.24 -34.58
CA GLU A 266 21.10 4.77 -33.67
C GLU A 266 21.91 3.65 -33.02
N ALA A 267 21.24 2.60 -32.50
CA ALA A 267 21.90 1.42 -31.94
C ALA A 267 22.74 0.65 -32.98
N ALA A 268 22.25 0.52 -34.22
CA ALA A 268 23.03 -0.11 -35.30
C ALA A 268 24.27 0.71 -35.67
N THR A 269 24.15 2.04 -35.78
CA THR A 269 25.27 2.94 -36.03
C THR A 269 26.30 2.88 -34.90
N GLU A 270 25.86 2.85 -33.64
CA GLU A 270 26.75 2.73 -32.47
C GLU A 270 27.45 1.37 -32.42
N ILE A 271 26.77 0.26 -32.76
CA ILE A 271 27.39 -1.06 -32.88
C ILE A 271 28.48 -1.06 -33.95
N GLU A 272 28.23 -0.49 -35.14
CA GLU A 272 29.26 -0.38 -36.19
C GLU A 272 30.43 0.54 -35.77
N ARG A 273 30.16 1.62 -35.04
CA ARG A 273 31.20 2.48 -34.47
C ARG A 273 32.08 1.72 -33.47
N ILE A 274 31.48 0.93 -32.59
CA ILE A 274 32.18 0.10 -31.60
C ILE A 274 33.01 -0.98 -32.32
N LYS A 275 32.46 -1.66 -33.33
CA LYS A 275 33.21 -2.63 -34.15
C LYS A 275 34.43 -2.00 -34.82
N ALA A 276 34.25 -0.89 -35.53
CA ALA A 276 35.33 -0.20 -36.23
C ALA A 276 36.44 0.28 -35.26
N HIS A 277 36.06 0.72 -34.06
CA HIS A 277 37.00 1.06 -33.00
C HIS A 277 37.76 -0.17 -32.49
N ALA A 278 37.05 -1.26 -32.17
CA ALA A 278 37.65 -2.52 -31.71
C ALA A 278 38.56 -3.16 -32.76
N ASP A 279 38.22 -3.11 -34.04
CA ASP A 279 39.08 -3.56 -35.15
C ASP A 279 40.35 -2.69 -35.24
N THR A 280 40.23 -1.38 -35.03
CA THR A 280 41.38 -0.45 -35.01
C THR A 280 42.30 -0.75 -33.82
N GLU A 281 41.75 -0.97 -32.62
CA GLU A 281 42.53 -1.38 -31.45
C GLU A 281 43.17 -2.76 -31.64
N ALA A 282 42.44 -3.74 -32.19
CA ALA A 282 42.98 -5.06 -32.49
C ALA A 282 44.11 -5.01 -33.52
N GLN A 283 44.04 -4.13 -34.53
CA GLN A 283 45.14 -3.88 -35.46
C GLN A 283 46.33 -3.21 -34.78
N ALA A 284 46.11 -2.22 -33.90
CA ALA A 284 47.16 -1.55 -33.14
C ALA A 284 47.88 -2.53 -32.18
N VAL A 285 47.14 -3.39 -31.49
CA VAL A 285 47.69 -4.45 -30.61
C VAL A 285 48.47 -5.47 -31.44
N LYS A 286 47.93 -5.96 -32.57
CA LYS A 286 48.66 -6.86 -33.49
C LYS A 286 49.95 -6.25 -34.00
N LYS A 287 49.95 -4.96 -34.37
CA LYS A 287 51.15 -4.25 -34.81
C LYS A 287 52.16 -4.14 -33.66
N THR A 288 51.73 -3.69 -32.48
CA THR A 288 52.61 -3.56 -31.30
C THR A 288 53.22 -4.91 -30.91
N ALA A 289 52.45 -6.00 -30.98
CA ALA A 289 52.96 -7.36 -30.73
C ALA A 289 53.96 -7.80 -31.82
N ALA A 290 53.73 -7.48 -33.09
CA ALA A 290 54.68 -7.76 -34.17
C ALA A 290 55.97 -6.94 -34.03
N ASP A 291 55.87 -5.66 -33.66
CA ASP A 291 57.01 -4.78 -33.39
C ASP A 291 57.83 -5.30 -32.18
N GLN A 292 57.17 -5.74 -31.11
CA GLN A 292 57.81 -6.37 -29.95
C GLN A 292 58.48 -7.70 -30.27
N VAL A 293 57.86 -8.56 -31.10
CA VAL A 293 58.47 -9.80 -31.57
C VAL A 293 59.70 -9.50 -32.43
N ALA A 294 59.64 -8.52 -33.34
CA ALA A 294 60.78 -8.10 -34.15
C ALA A 294 61.93 -7.52 -33.31
N GLU A 295 61.61 -6.72 -32.28
CA GLU A 295 62.60 -6.21 -31.33
C GLU A 295 63.24 -7.34 -30.51
N ALA A 296 62.45 -8.28 -29.99
CA ALA A 296 62.93 -9.45 -29.27
C ALA A 296 63.81 -10.35 -30.15
N GLN A 297 63.41 -10.58 -31.40
CA GLN A 297 64.19 -11.31 -32.41
C GLN A 297 65.55 -10.62 -32.63
N ALA A 298 65.55 -9.31 -32.87
CA ALA A 298 66.78 -8.54 -33.06
C ALA A 298 67.65 -8.49 -31.79
N HIS A 299 67.07 -8.61 -30.59
CA HIS A 299 67.81 -8.79 -29.34
C HIS A 299 68.44 -10.18 -29.23
N ALA A 300 67.75 -11.23 -29.66
CA ALA A 300 68.30 -12.59 -29.74
C ALA A 300 69.44 -12.67 -30.75
N ASP A 301 69.27 -12.14 -31.97
CA ASP A 301 70.32 -12.09 -33.00
C ASP A 301 71.58 -11.36 -32.50
N ARG A 302 71.40 -10.24 -31.79
CA ARG A 302 72.50 -9.50 -31.13
C ARG A 302 73.15 -10.27 -29.98
N ALA A 303 72.42 -11.15 -29.31
CA ALA A 303 72.96 -11.99 -28.24
C ALA A 303 73.76 -13.17 -28.82
N ASP A 304 73.24 -13.83 -29.86
CA ASP A 304 73.91 -14.91 -30.58
C ASP A 304 75.22 -14.42 -31.24
N GLU A 305 75.21 -13.24 -31.85
CA GLU A 305 76.43 -12.65 -32.42
C GLU A 305 77.48 -12.34 -31.34
N LYS A 306 77.07 -11.81 -30.18
CA LYS A 306 77.97 -11.64 -29.03
C LYS A 306 78.48 -12.98 -28.48
N ALA A 307 77.65 -14.01 -28.48
CA ALA A 307 78.05 -15.36 -28.04
C ALA A 307 79.10 -15.95 -28.99
N ARG A 308 78.93 -15.79 -30.31
CA ARG A 308 79.93 -16.17 -31.32
C ARG A 308 81.25 -15.42 -31.12
N GLN A 309 81.19 -14.11 -30.96
CA GLN A 309 82.39 -13.29 -30.69
C GLN A 309 83.11 -13.72 -29.39
N ALA A 310 82.36 -14.07 -28.34
CA ALA A 310 82.92 -14.59 -27.09
C ALA A 310 83.55 -15.99 -27.26
N ILE A 311 82.96 -16.86 -28.09
CA ILE A 311 83.51 -18.17 -28.45
C ILE A 311 84.82 -18.00 -29.25
N ASP A 312 84.85 -17.11 -30.23
CA ASP A 312 86.04 -16.81 -31.03
C ASP A 312 87.17 -16.20 -30.18
N ASP A 313 86.84 -15.31 -29.25
CA ASP A 313 87.81 -14.76 -28.29
C ASP A 313 88.30 -15.80 -27.29
N ALA A 314 87.44 -16.73 -26.86
CA ALA A 314 87.85 -17.88 -26.05
C ALA A 314 88.78 -18.81 -26.84
N ALA A 315 88.48 -19.12 -28.09
CA ALA A 315 89.35 -19.89 -28.98
C ALA A 315 90.71 -19.21 -29.16
N ARG A 316 90.74 -17.90 -29.45
CA ARG A 316 91.98 -17.09 -29.53
C ARG A 316 92.74 -17.02 -28.20
N ARG A 317 92.10 -17.21 -27.05
CA ARG A 317 92.77 -17.30 -25.74
C ARG A 317 93.35 -18.70 -25.51
N VAL A 318 92.62 -19.76 -25.86
CA VAL A 318 93.09 -21.15 -25.79
C VAL A 318 94.29 -21.36 -26.73
N GLU A 319 94.24 -20.84 -27.95
CA GLU A 319 95.34 -20.94 -28.92
C GLU A 319 96.60 -20.22 -28.42
N ARG A 320 96.46 -19.00 -27.87
CA ARG A 320 97.58 -18.27 -27.24
C ARG A 320 98.13 -19.00 -26.00
N ALA A 321 97.28 -19.62 -25.19
CA ALA A 321 97.71 -20.43 -24.06
C ALA A 321 98.47 -21.70 -24.51
N ALA A 322 97.99 -22.37 -25.56
CA ALA A 322 98.65 -23.55 -26.15
C ALA A 322 99.96 -23.19 -26.89
N GLN A 323 100.10 -21.96 -27.39
CA GLN A 323 101.38 -21.46 -27.89
C GLN A 323 102.35 -21.18 -26.73
N ALA A 324 101.92 -20.45 -25.69
CA ALA A 324 102.73 -20.20 -24.51
C ALA A 324 103.16 -21.50 -23.78
N GLU A 325 102.33 -22.55 -23.79
CA GLU A 325 102.68 -23.87 -23.27
C GLU A 325 103.78 -24.55 -24.11
N ARG A 326 103.75 -24.39 -25.45
CA ARG A 326 104.82 -24.88 -26.33
C ARG A 326 106.11 -24.10 -26.11
N ASP A 327 106.04 -22.78 -26.12
CA ASP A 327 107.21 -21.91 -25.88
C ASP A 327 107.86 -22.21 -24.50
N ALA A 328 107.04 -22.46 -23.47
CA ALA A 328 107.51 -22.85 -22.14
C ALA A 328 108.07 -24.27 -22.06
N ARG A 329 107.59 -25.21 -22.89
CA ARG A 329 108.19 -26.56 -23.01
C ARG A 329 109.56 -26.49 -23.67
N ASP A 330 109.66 -25.75 -24.78
CA ASP A 330 110.91 -25.57 -25.52
C ASP A 330 111.96 -24.86 -24.65
N GLU A 331 111.55 -23.87 -23.85
CA GLU A 331 112.41 -23.20 -22.87
C GLU A 331 112.82 -24.13 -21.72
N ALA A 332 111.89 -24.94 -21.20
CA ALA A 332 112.23 -25.95 -20.19
C ALA A 332 113.15 -27.05 -20.73
N GLU A 333 113.11 -27.35 -22.03
CA GLU A 333 114.03 -28.26 -22.69
C GLU A 333 115.41 -27.62 -22.91
N ARG A 334 115.49 -26.36 -23.35
CA ARG A 334 116.74 -25.58 -23.36
C ARG A 334 117.40 -25.55 -21.98
N LEU A 335 116.66 -25.17 -20.94
CA LEU A 335 117.17 -25.12 -19.56
C LEU A 335 117.60 -26.51 -19.03
N ARG A 336 116.93 -27.61 -19.42
CA ARG A 336 117.39 -28.97 -19.09
C ARG A 336 118.70 -29.33 -19.77
N ASN A 337 118.86 -28.96 -21.04
CA ASN A 337 120.09 -29.21 -21.80
C ASN A 337 121.26 -28.37 -21.28
N GLU A 338 121.03 -27.11 -20.91
CA GLU A 338 122.00 -26.27 -20.22
C GLU A 338 122.37 -26.84 -18.84
N LEU A 339 121.39 -27.27 -18.04
CA LEU A 339 121.65 -27.91 -16.74
C LEU A 339 122.43 -29.23 -16.88
N ALA A 340 122.19 -29.99 -17.96
CA ALA A 340 122.95 -31.19 -18.28
C ALA A 340 124.40 -30.85 -18.65
N ALA A 341 124.63 -29.82 -19.48
CA ALA A 341 125.95 -29.33 -19.82
C ALA A 341 126.72 -28.83 -18.57
N VAL A 342 126.08 -28.03 -17.72
CA VAL A 342 126.67 -27.55 -16.45
C VAL A 342 127.00 -28.71 -15.50
N ARG A 343 126.15 -29.75 -15.41
CA ARG A 343 126.48 -30.96 -14.62
C ARG A 343 127.66 -31.73 -15.21
N GLN A 344 127.73 -31.84 -16.53
CA GLN A 344 128.83 -32.53 -17.21
C GLN A 344 130.16 -31.78 -17.02
N GLN A 345 130.13 -30.45 -17.09
CA GLN A 345 131.25 -29.57 -16.80
C GLN A 345 131.68 -29.65 -15.32
N LEU A 346 130.73 -29.58 -14.37
CA LEU A 346 131.03 -29.79 -12.94
C LEU A 346 131.65 -31.17 -12.66
N THR A 347 131.26 -32.21 -13.41
CA THR A 347 131.85 -33.55 -13.28
C THR A 347 133.28 -33.59 -13.85
N HIS A 348 133.56 -32.83 -14.91
CA HIS A 348 134.90 -32.65 -15.48
C HIS A 348 135.80 -31.88 -14.51
N ASP A 349 135.31 -30.76 -13.96
CA ASP A 349 136.02 -29.92 -13.00
C ASP A 349 136.31 -30.69 -11.70
N GLN A 350 135.34 -31.46 -11.18
CA GLN A 350 135.58 -32.36 -10.03
C GLN A 350 136.63 -33.45 -10.32
N ALA A 351 136.73 -33.92 -11.57
CA ALA A 351 137.77 -34.86 -11.97
C ALA A 351 139.15 -34.19 -12.14
N ALA A 352 139.20 -32.90 -12.50
CA ALA A 352 140.42 -32.10 -12.53
C ALA A 352 140.91 -31.79 -11.10
N TYR A 353 140.06 -31.21 -10.24
CA TYR A 353 140.39 -30.89 -8.85
C TYR A 353 140.83 -32.12 -8.04
N ARG A 354 140.31 -33.32 -8.32
CA ARG A 354 140.80 -34.56 -7.68
C ARG A 354 142.23 -34.92 -8.08
N ARG A 355 142.59 -34.75 -9.36
CA ARG A 355 143.97 -34.98 -9.82
C ARG A 355 144.92 -33.95 -9.22
N GLU A 356 144.51 -32.68 -9.20
CA GLU A 356 145.28 -31.60 -8.57
C GLU A 356 145.49 -31.85 -7.07
N LEU A 357 144.45 -32.29 -6.33
CA LEU A 357 144.57 -32.66 -4.92
C LEU A 357 145.47 -33.87 -4.67
N ASP A 358 145.46 -34.88 -5.53
CA ASP A 358 146.31 -36.06 -5.39
C ASP A 358 147.78 -35.76 -5.78
N GLU A 359 148.01 -34.85 -6.72
CA GLU A 359 149.36 -34.39 -7.08
C GLU A 359 149.94 -33.47 -5.99
N LEU A 360 149.16 -32.50 -5.51
CA LEU A 360 149.53 -31.62 -4.40
C LEU A 360 149.82 -32.42 -3.11
N ARG A 361 149.10 -33.53 -2.87
CA ARG A 361 149.37 -34.46 -1.75
C ARG A 361 150.68 -35.22 -1.91
N LYS A 362 151.12 -35.56 -3.14
CA LYS A 362 152.44 -36.17 -3.35
C LYS A 362 153.54 -35.17 -3.07
N GLU A 363 153.48 -33.96 -3.62
CA GLU A 363 154.43 -32.88 -3.34
C GLU A 363 154.53 -32.61 -1.84
N TYR A 364 153.40 -32.38 -1.17
CA TYR A 364 153.40 -32.09 0.29
C TYR A 364 153.95 -33.25 1.15
N THR A 365 153.83 -34.50 0.67
CA THR A 365 154.39 -35.68 1.36
C THR A 365 155.90 -35.81 1.11
N GLN A 366 156.38 -35.43 -0.08
CA GLN A 366 157.81 -35.37 -0.40
C GLN A 366 158.50 -34.22 0.34
N ASP A 367 157.91 -33.03 0.36
CA ASP A 367 158.43 -31.87 1.08
C ASP A 367 158.50 -32.13 2.59
N LEU A 368 157.47 -32.75 3.18
CA LEU A 368 157.50 -33.17 4.59
C LEU A 368 158.48 -34.31 4.89
N ALA A 369 158.96 -35.06 3.89
CA ALA A 369 160.03 -36.03 4.07
C ALA A 369 161.40 -35.34 4.03
N THR A 370 161.63 -34.47 3.05
CA THR A 370 162.86 -33.66 2.89
C THR A 370 163.10 -32.78 4.12
N LEU A 371 162.09 -32.00 4.53
CA LEU A 371 162.18 -31.09 5.68
C LEU A 371 162.47 -31.84 6.99
N ARG A 372 161.95 -33.07 7.15
CA ARG A 372 162.21 -33.89 8.34
C ARG A 372 163.64 -34.42 8.39
N GLU A 373 164.20 -34.81 7.26
CA GLU A 373 165.58 -35.30 7.22
C GLU A 373 166.59 -34.16 7.36
N GLU A 374 166.34 -33.00 6.75
CA GLU A 374 167.13 -31.78 6.96
C GLU A 374 167.13 -31.35 8.43
N HIS A 375 165.95 -31.33 9.07
CA HIS A 375 165.84 -30.95 10.48
C HIS A 375 166.43 -32.02 11.43
N ARG A 376 166.48 -33.28 11.02
CA ARG A 376 167.19 -34.36 11.73
C ARG A 376 168.70 -34.17 11.66
N VAL A 377 169.24 -33.89 10.47
CA VAL A 377 170.67 -33.61 10.25
C VAL A 377 171.11 -32.37 11.04
N GLN A 378 170.34 -31.28 10.98
CA GLN A 378 170.65 -30.07 11.75
C GLN A 378 170.60 -30.28 13.27
N LEU A 379 169.62 -31.02 13.79
CA LEU A 379 169.56 -31.36 15.23
C LEU A 379 170.70 -32.28 15.69
N THR A 380 171.25 -33.11 14.80
CA THR A 380 172.39 -33.97 15.13
C THR A 380 173.66 -33.12 15.22
N LYS A 381 173.92 -32.30 14.21
CA LYS A 381 175.06 -31.38 14.15
C LYS A 381 175.07 -30.39 15.32
N ALA A 382 173.95 -29.73 15.59
CA ALA A 382 173.84 -28.79 16.71
C ALA A 382 174.07 -29.45 18.08
N ARG A 383 173.83 -30.75 18.24
CA ARG A 383 174.12 -31.49 19.48
C ARG A 383 175.59 -31.90 19.62
N GLU A 384 176.31 -32.07 18.52
CA GLU A 384 177.75 -32.36 18.49
C GLU A 384 178.56 -31.08 18.75
N ASP A 385 178.18 -29.97 18.10
CA ASP A 385 178.78 -28.65 18.32
C ASP A 385 178.64 -28.23 19.81
N TYR A 386 177.42 -28.30 20.38
CA TYR A 386 177.18 -27.92 21.77
C TYR A 386 177.83 -28.84 22.82
N ARG A 387 178.13 -30.10 22.46
CA ARG A 387 178.93 -31.00 23.30
C ARG A 387 180.40 -30.60 23.32
N THR A 388 180.93 -30.29 22.14
CA THR A 388 182.33 -29.90 21.94
C THR A 388 182.64 -28.61 22.71
N ASP A 389 181.74 -27.62 22.66
CA ASP A 389 181.87 -26.37 23.41
C ASP A 389 181.79 -26.56 24.94
N LEU A 390 180.92 -27.46 25.42
CA LEU A 390 180.78 -27.75 26.86
C LEU A 390 182.01 -28.43 27.46
N ASP A 391 182.62 -29.38 26.74
CA ASP A 391 183.81 -30.07 27.22
C ASP A 391 185.08 -29.19 27.09
N ALA A 392 185.12 -28.29 26.10
CA ALA A 392 186.14 -27.22 26.04
C ALA A 392 186.06 -26.27 27.25
N LEU A 393 184.86 -25.79 27.61
CA LEU A 393 184.66 -24.93 28.79
C LEU A 393 185.05 -25.62 30.09
N ARG A 394 184.67 -26.90 30.27
CA ARG A 394 185.03 -27.69 31.46
C ARG A 394 186.53 -27.89 31.61
N THR A 395 187.23 -28.11 30.50
CA THR A 395 188.69 -28.24 30.49
C THR A 395 189.34 -26.93 30.91
N GLN A 396 188.93 -25.80 30.32
CA GLN A 396 189.41 -24.47 30.73
C GLN A 396 189.14 -24.15 32.21
N GLN A 397 187.95 -24.48 32.73
CA GLN A 397 187.60 -24.20 34.12
C GLN A 397 188.42 -25.06 35.10
N THR A 398 188.72 -26.31 34.74
CA THR A 398 189.55 -27.22 35.54
C THR A 398 190.99 -26.73 35.60
N ASP A 399 191.58 -26.36 34.45
CA ASP A 399 192.94 -25.81 34.36
C ASP A 399 193.09 -24.45 35.06
N ALA A 400 192.01 -23.67 35.15
CA ALA A 400 191.98 -22.41 35.90
C ALA A 400 191.97 -22.66 37.42
N MET A 401 191.13 -23.60 37.89
CA MET A 401 191.09 -24.01 39.30
C MET A 401 192.42 -24.63 39.77
N GLN A 402 193.06 -25.47 38.94
CA GLN A 402 194.37 -26.03 39.28
C GLN A 402 195.42 -24.94 39.42
N ARG A 403 195.51 -23.99 38.48
CA ARG A 403 196.47 -22.87 38.56
C ARG A 403 196.27 -21.98 39.79
N ILE A 404 195.02 -21.73 40.21
CA ILE A 404 194.74 -21.00 41.46
C ILE A 404 195.19 -21.82 42.69
N THR A 405 194.95 -23.13 42.68
CA THR A 405 195.34 -24.04 43.78
C THR A 405 196.86 -24.17 43.90
N GLU A 406 197.56 -24.25 42.77
CA GLU A 406 199.03 -24.30 42.68
C GLU A 406 199.67 -22.98 43.13
N ALA A 407 199.12 -21.84 42.71
CA ALA A 407 199.57 -20.52 43.17
C ALA A 407 199.42 -20.38 44.70
N HIS A 408 198.26 -20.74 45.26
CA HIS A 408 198.01 -20.56 46.68
C HIS A 408 198.78 -21.57 47.56
N THR A 409 199.03 -22.79 47.06
CA THR A 409 199.91 -23.76 47.77
C THR A 409 201.40 -23.40 47.66
N ALA A 410 201.84 -22.76 46.57
CA ALA A 410 203.20 -22.21 46.50
C ALA A 410 203.40 -21.04 47.49
N GLU A 411 202.40 -20.16 47.63
CA GLU A 411 202.41 -19.03 48.55
C GLU A 411 202.45 -19.50 50.03
N LEU A 412 201.69 -20.54 50.38
CA LEU A 412 201.74 -21.17 51.71
C LEU A 412 203.11 -21.80 52.01
N ARG A 413 203.72 -22.52 51.06
CA ARG A 413 205.07 -23.09 51.25
C ARG A 413 206.14 -22.02 51.43
N ALA A 414 206.12 -20.96 50.62
CA ALA A 414 207.05 -19.84 50.75
C ALA A 414 206.94 -19.15 52.13
N ARG A 415 205.72 -19.09 52.69
CA ARG A 415 205.46 -18.57 54.03
C ARG A 415 205.96 -19.50 55.15
N ASP A 416 205.79 -20.82 55.01
CA ASP A 416 206.31 -21.81 55.97
C ASP A 416 207.84 -21.91 55.92
N GLU A 417 208.46 -21.81 54.74
CA GLU A 417 209.90 -21.70 54.57
C GLU A 417 210.45 -20.42 55.20
N ALA A 418 209.77 -19.28 55.06
CA ALA A 418 210.13 -18.04 55.75
C ALA A 418 210.02 -18.16 57.28
N HIS A 419 208.96 -18.79 57.81
CA HIS A 419 208.82 -19.07 59.24
C HIS A 419 209.93 -20.01 59.75
N THR A 420 210.27 -21.04 58.99
CA THR A 420 211.31 -22.00 59.35
C THR A 420 212.70 -21.37 59.30
N ALA A 421 212.97 -20.50 58.32
CA ALA A 421 214.21 -19.73 58.23
C ALA A 421 214.36 -18.71 59.37
N LEU A 422 213.27 -18.06 59.80
CA LEU A 422 213.25 -17.19 60.98
C LEU A 422 213.52 -17.98 62.27
N ARG A 423 212.90 -19.15 62.43
CA ARG A 423 213.16 -20.06 63.55
C ARG A 423 214.61 -20.54 63.58
N THR A 424 215.17 -20.90 62.43
CA THR A 424 216.58 -21.27 62.25
C THR A 424 217.55 -20.13 62.62
N ARG A 425 217.10 -18.86 62.51
CA ARG A 425 217.86 -17.69 62.98
C ARG A 425 217.75 -17.48 64.49
N ALA A 426 216.58 -17.69 65.08
CA ALA A 426 216.39 -17.59 66.52
C ALA A 426 217.19 -18.67 67.28
N GLU A 427 217.08 -19.94 66.87
CA GLU A 427 217.79 -21.06 67.51
C GLU A 427 219.32 -20.93 67.38
N ARG A 428 219.84 -20.33 66.29
CA ARG A 428 221.26 -19.98 66.17
C ARG A 428 221.68 -18.85 67.10
N ALA A 429 220.87 -17.81 67.24
CA ALA A 429 221.14 -16.71 68.16
C ALA A 429 221.14 -17.17 69.63
N GLU A 430 220.23 -18.07 70.01
CA GLU A 430 220.20 -18.66 71.35
C GLU A 430 221.42 -19.59 71.61
N ALA A 431 221.78 -20.44 70.64
CA ALA A 431 222.95 -21.29 70.75
C ALA A 431 224.27 -20.51 70.76
N ASP A 432 224.37 -19.38 70.05
CA ASP A 432 225.56 -18.50 70.08
C ASP A 432 225.70 -17.75 71.42
N VAL A 433 224.58 -17.44 72.10
CA VAL A 433 224.61 -16.93 73.48
C VAL A 433 225.06 -18.02 74.47
N GLU A 434 224.66 -19.27 74.27
CA GLU A 434 225.05 -20.38 75.14
C GLU A 434 226.51 -20.82 74.92
N ARG A 435 226.98 -20.76 73.65
CA ARG A 435 228.40 -20.89 73.25
C ARG A 435 229.27 -19.92 74.05
N LEU A 436 228.87 -18.65 74.09
CA LEU A 436 229.58 -17.60 74.83
C LEU A 436 229.48 -17.74 76.36
N ARG A 437 228.38 -18.31 76.90
CA ARG A 437 228.27 -18.57 78.34
C ARG A 437 229.20 -19.68 78.83
N VAL A 438 229.30 -20.79 78.09
CA VAL A 438 230.13 -21.93 78.49
C VAL A 438 231.64 -21.62 78.31
N GLU A 439 232.02 -20.87 77.28
CA GLU A 439 233.38 -20.34 77.16
C GLU A 439 233.74 -19.42 78.34
N LEU A 440 232.81 -18.56 78.79
CA LEU A 440 233.05 -17.63 79.89
C LEU A 440 233.21 -18.32 81.26
N ASP A 441 232.50 -19.42 81.50
CA ASP A 441 232.40 -20.00 82.85
C ASP A 441 233.50 -21.01 83.19
N ARG A 442 234.25 -21.54 82.20
CA ARG A 442 235.42 -22.41 82.46
C ARG A 442 236.78 -21.92 81.96
N MET A 443 236.83 -20.74 81.35
CA MET A 443 238.03 -19.88 81.45
C MET A 443 238.35 -19.42 82.89
N ARG A 444 237.51 -19.76 83.90
CA ARG A 444 237.66 -19.34 85.31
C ARG A 444 238.43 -20.27 86.25
N THR A 445 238.83 -21.48 85.83
CA THR A 445 239.64 -22.42 86.64
C THR A 445 240.65 -23.16 85.76
N LEU A 446 241.78 -22.57 85.33
CA LEU A 446 243.05 -22.39 86.09
C LEU A 446 243.44 -23.64 86.90
N PRO A 447 244.69 -24.18 86.79
CA PRO A 447 245.94 -23.51 86.36
C PRO A 447 246.59 -24.12 85.09
N PRO A 448 247.70 -23.56 84.54
CA PRO A 448 248.09 -23.74 83.13
C PRO A 448 249.00 -24.95 82.84
N PRO A 449 249.02 -25.48 81.60
CA PRO A 449 249.94 -26.52 81.18
C PRO A 449 251.32 -25.99 80.74
N LYS A 450 252.37 -26.60 81.30
CA LYS A 450 253.75 -26.58 80.77
C LYS A 450 253.80 -27.17 79.33
N PRO A 451 254.81 -26.84 78.52
CA PRO A 451 254.89 -27.25 77.11
C PRO A 451 255.15 -28.75 76.93
N ALA A 452 254.15 -29.53 76.48
CA ALA A 452 254.23 -30.99 76.31
C ALA A 452 253.84 -31.48 74.90
N GLU A 453 254.40 -32.62 74.51
CA GLU A 453 254.30 -33.34 73.21
C GLU A 453 252.99 -34.18 73.15
N GLY A 454 252.46 -34.73 72.04
CA GLY A 454 252.89 -34.84 70.63
C GLY A 454 251.92 -35.75 69.82
N GLU A 455 252.41 -36.41 68.75
CA GLU A 455 251.81 -37.51 67.93
C GLU A 455 250.83 -37.25 66.73
N ARG A 456 251.34 -37.63 65.55
CA ARG A 456 250.84 -38.60 64.53
C ARG A 456 249.41 -38.63 63.94
N ARG A 457 249.42 -38.68 62.59
CA ARG A 457 248.72 -39.62 61.65
C ARG A 457 247.17 -39.61 61.59
N PRO A 458 246.60 -40.19 60.52
CA PRO A 458 247.06 -40.22 59.11
C PRO A 458 246.12 -39.46 58.16
#